data_AF-A0A2H0VYC9-F1
#
_entry.id   AF-A0A2H0VYC9-F1
#
_cell.length_a   1.000
_cell.length_b   1.000
_cell.length_c   1.000
_cell.angle_alpha   90.00
_cell.angle_beta   90.00
_cell.angle_gamma   90.00
#
_symmetry.space_group_name_H-M   'P 1'
#
loop_
_entity.id
_entity.type
_entity.pdbx_description
1 polymer ?
#
loop_
_entity_poly.entity_id
_entity_poly.type
_entity_poly.pdbx_seq_one_letter_code
_entity_poly.pdbx_strand_id
1 'polypeptide(L)'
;MKKIIVILSAISILLSASGCKLTTQDYNDKIVEILDSNGIAIESTVESYNSSIPNLVTEESEIDTVAMQESLATAVTESLKTEDLLLLESKNAAQQTEVQEELAVYISALKTYLEKYTEMVEYYSTTSYKTSPDLVGDYDSTLYDSGNLFDQFLESNNTLAEILKSHI
;
A
#
# COMPACT_ATOMS: atom_id res chain seq x y z
N MET A 1 -7.51 20.10 -33.32
CA MET A 1 -7.08 19.30 -32.16
C MET A 1 -7.47 20.05 -30.90
N LYS A 2 -8.53 19.64 -30.20
CA LYS A 2 -8.97 20.28 -28.96
C LYS A 2 -8.32 19.54 -27.79
N LYS A 3 -7.46 20.21 -27.03
CA LYS A 3 -6.94 19.70 -25.77
C LYS A 3 -8.04 19.86 -24.71
N ILE A 4 -8.60 18.77 -24.22
CA ILE A 4 -9.44 18.77 -23.03
C ILE A 4 -8.48 18.71 -21.85
N ILE A 5 -8.36 19.82 -21.13
CA ILE A 5 -7.72 19.83 -19.82
C ILE A 5 -8.81 19.40 -18.84
N VAL A 6 -8.74 18.15 -18.39
CA VAL A 6 -9.54 17.69 -17.25
C VAL A 6 -8.79 18.14 -16.00
N ILE A 7 -9.16 19.30 -15.46
CA ILE A 7 -8.77 19.69 -14.11
C ILE A 7 -9.65 18.88 -13.18
N LEU A 8 -9.14 17.73 -12.71
CA LEU A 8 -9.72 17.03 -11.58
C LEU A 8 -9.38 17.85 -10.33
N SER A 9 -10.13 18.91 -10.09
CA SER A 9 -10.11 19.63 -8.82
C SER A 9 -10.76 18.74 -7.77
N ALA A 10 -9.98 17.81 -7.22
CA ALA A 10 -10.28 17.20 -5.93
C ALA A 10 -10.14 18.31 -4.89
N ILE A 11 -11.26 18.99 -4.64
CA ILE A 11 -11.43 19.86 -3.49
C ILE A 11 -11.52 18.91 -2.28
N SER A 12 -10.36 18.50 -1.77
CA SER A 12 -10.29 17.96 -0.41
C SER A 12 -10.44 19.15 0.52
N ILE A 13 -11.68 19.38 0.96
CA ILE A 13 -11.96 20.28 2.08
C ILE A 13 -11.34 19.61 3.31
N LEU A 14 -10.06 19.91 3.56
CA LEU A 14 -9.41 19.75 4.85
C LEU A 14 -10.12 20.71 5.82
N LEU A 15 -11.29 20.27 6.31
CA LEU A 15 -11.85 20.74 7.56
C LEU A 15 -10.83 20.35 8.63
N SER A 16 -9.92 21.26 8.88
CA SER A 16 -9.00 21.27 10.01
C SER A 16 -9.86 21.21 11.26
N ALA A 17 -10.08 19.98 11.75
CA ALA A 17 -10.65 19.73 13.05
C ALA A 17 -9.62 20.21 14.08
N SER A 18 -9.73 21.48 14.46
CA SER A 18 -9.04 22.02 15.61
C SER A 18 -9.45 21.23 16.86
N GLY A 19 -8.58 20.33 17.31
CA GLY A 19 -8.08 20.41 18.68
C GLY A 19 -8.76 19.55 19.75
N CYS A 20 -9.02 18.27 19.49
CA CYS A 20 -9.12 17.32 20.60
C CYS A 20 -8.09 16.21 20.41
N LYS A 21 -6.94 16.35 21.09
CA LYS A 21 -5.93 15.30 21.16
C LYS A 21 -6.55 14.02 21.68
N LEU A 22 -6.26 12.92 21.02
CA LEU A 22 -6.77 11.59 21.37
C LEU A 22 -6.12 11.11 22.67
N THR A 23 -6.83 10.28 23.43
CA THR A 23 -6.16 9.51 24.50
C THR A 23 -5.18 8.52 23.88
N THR A 24 -4.23 8.02 24.66
CA THR A 24 -3.25 7.02 24.21
C THR A 24 -3.94 5.82 23.55
N GLN A 25 -5.04 5.34 24.15
CA GLN A 25 -5.84 4.24 23.62
C GLN A 25 -6.57 4.63 22.34
N ASP A 26 -7.31 5.75 22.33
CA ASP A 26 -8.06 6.17 21.14
C ASP A 26 -7.14 6.43 19.94
N TYR A 27 -5.92 6.92 20.18
CA TYR A 27 -4.89 7.14 19.17
C TYR A 27 -4.43 5.81 18.56
N ASN A 28 -4.09 4.83 19.42
CA ASN A 28 -3.73 3.49 18.98
C ASN A 28 -4.86 2.82 18.20
N ASP A 29 -6.10 2.86 18.72
CA ASP A 29 -7.26 2.21 18.10
C ASP A 29 -7.52 2.75 16.68
N LYS A 30 -7.42 4.08 16.48
CA LYS A 30 -7.59 4.69 15.15
C LYS A 30 -6.52 4.23 14.17
N ILE A 31 -5.29 4.14 14.62
CA ILE A 31 -4.17 3.73 13.77
C ILE A 31 -4.33 2.26 13.39
N VAL A 32 -4.56 1.38 14.36
CA VAL A 32 -4.75 -0.06 14.13
C VAL A 32 -5.92 -0.31 13.17
N GLU A 33 -7.06 0.37 13.34
CA GLU A 33 -8.22 0.23 12.44
C GLU A 33 -7.86 0.48 10.97
N ILE A 34 -7.08 1.52 10.70
CA ILE A 34 -6.68 1.89 9.33
C ILE A 34 -5.56 0.98 8.81
N LEU A 35 -4.60 0.62 9.66
CA LEU A 35 -3.51 -0.30 9.29
C LEU A 35 -4.03 -1.71 8.99
N ASP A 36 -4.97 -2.23 9.77
CA ASP A 36 -5.58 -3.55 9.52
C ASP A 36 -6.30 -3.57 8.16
N SER A 37 -7.09 -2.53 7.86
CA SER A 37 -7.76 -2.38 6.56
C SER A 37 -6.75 -2.32 5.41
N ASN A 38 -5.67 -1.57 5.58
CA ASN A 38 -4.62 -1.46 4.57
C ASN A 38 -3.83 -2.76 4.40
N GLY A 39 -3.49 -3.44 5.49
CA GLY A 39 -2.81 -4.73 5.49
C GLY A 39 -3.60 -5.78 4.72
N ILE A 40 -4.90 -5.91 4.99
CA ILE A 40 -5.79 -6.81 4.25
C ILE A 40 -5.81 -6.48 2.76
N ALA A 41 -5.87 -5.20 2.40
CA ALA A 41 -5.87 -4.79 1.00
C ALA A 41 -4.55 -5.12 0.29
N ILE A 42 -3.42 -5.00 0.98
CA ILE A 42 -2.10 -5.36 0.46
C ILE A 42 -1.94 -6.87 0.34
N GLU A 43 -2.37 -7.66 1.33
CA GLU A 43 -2.41 -9.13 1.23
C GLU A 43 -3.25 -9.60 0.03
N SER A 44 -4.38 -8.95 -0.23
CA SER A 44 -5.23 -9.26 -1.39
C SER A 44 -4.52 -9.06 -2.74
N THR A 45 -3.52 -8.19 -2.82
CA THR A 45 -2.69 -8.06 -4.05
C THR A 45 -1.82 -9.29 -4.29
N VAL A 46 -1.32 -9.92 -3.23
CA VAL A 46 -0.55 -11.17 -3.32
C VAL A 46 -1.47 -12.33 -3.71
N GLU A 47 -2.65 -12.41 -3.10
CA GLU A 47 -3.64 -13.43 -3.42
C GLU A 47 -4.10 -13.36 -4.88
N SER A 48 -4.38 -12.14 -5.37
CA SER A 48 -4.79 -11.95 -6.76
C SER A 48 -3.68 -12.30 -7.74
N TYR A 49 -2.44 -11.87 -7.47
CA TYR A 49 -1.26 -12.28 -8.25
C TYR A 49 -1.14 -13.80 -8.32
N ASN A 50 -1.16 -14.49 -7.17
CA ASN A 50 -1.04 -15.95 -7.09
C ASN A 50 -2.17 -16.69 -7.82
N SER A 51 -3.34 -16.07 -7.94
CA SER A 51 -4.48 -16.63 -8.65
C SER A 51 -4.45 -16.37 -10.16
N SER A 52 -3.86 -15.26 -10.59
CA SER A 52 -3.85 -14.79 -11.98
C SER A 52 -2.62 -15.23 -12.76
N ILE A 53 -1.45 -15.30 -12.11
CA ILE A 53 -0.18 -15.56 -12.77
C ILE A 53 0.20 -17.03 -12.62
N PRO A 54 0.37 -17.78 -13.73
CA PRO A 54 0.80 -19.17 -13.65
C PRO A 54 2.26 -19.27 -13.21
N ASN A 55 2.62 -20.37 -12.55
CA ASN A 55 4.01 -20.65 -12.12
C ASN A 55 5.07 -20.59 -13.24
N LEU A 56 4.64 -20.72 -14.50
CA LEU A 56 5.49 -20.54 -15.66
C LEU A 56 4.75 -19.68 -16.69
N VAL A 57 5.28 -18.48 -16.92
CA VAL A 57 4.82 -17.56 -17.95
C VAL A 57 5.61 -17.82 -19.23
N THR A 58 4.90 -17.94 -20.35
CA THR A 58 5.45 -18.17 -21.69
C THR A 58 4.75 -17.27 -22.70
N GLU A 59 5.23 -17.22 -23.94
CA GLU A 59 4.60 -16.46 -25.03
C GLU A 59 3.16 -16.94 -25.34
N GLU A 60 2.86 -18.22 -25.05
CA GLU A 60 1.55 -18.84 -25.25
C GLU A 60 0.63 -18.70 -24.03
N SER A 61 1.12 -18.13 -22.91
CA SER A 61 0.30 -17.91 -21.73
C SER A 61 -0.80 -16.88 -22.03
N GLU A 62 -2.00 -17.13 -21.50
CA GLU A 62 -3.11 -16.19 -21.50
C GLU A 62 -3.39 -15.82 -20.05
N ILE A 63 -3.20 -14.55 -19.71
CA ILE A 63 -3.26 -14.04 -18.33
C ILE A 63 -4.42 -13.05 -18.22
N ASP A 64 -5.34 -13.33 -17.30
CA ASP A 64 -6.42 -12.42 -16.92
C ASP A 64 -6.01 -11.61 -15.68
N THR A 65 -5.86 -10.29 -15.88
CA THR A 65 -5.41 -9.35 -14.84
C THR A 65 -6.55 -8.63 -14.12
N VAL A 66 -7.83 -8.95 -14.36
CA VAL A 66 -8.96 -8.23 -13.76
C VAL A 66 -8.88 -8.22 -12.23
N ALA A 67 -8.66 -9.37 -11.60
CA ALA A 67 -8.54 -9.47 -10.14
C ALA A 67 -7.34 -8.70 -9.59
N MET A 68 -6.21 -8.70 -10.32
CA MET A 68 -5.02 -7.93 -9.95
C MET A 68 -5.29 -6.42 -10.02
N GLN A 69 -6.03 -5.96 -11.02
CA GLN A 69 -6.43 -4.56 -11.17
C GLN A 69 -7.41 -4.11 -10.07
N GLU A 70 -8.38 -4.95 -9.71
CA GLU A 70 -9.35 -4.67 -8.64
C GLU A 70 -8.70 -4.60 -7.26
N SER A 71 -7.80 -5.55 -6.95
CA SER A 71 -7.03 -5.54 -5.70
C SER A 71 -6.07 -4.34 -5.63
N LEU A 72 -5.39 -3.98 -6.73
CA LEU A 72 -4.58 -2.76 -6.80
C LEU A 72 -5.42 -1.50 -6.50
N ALA A 73 -6.58 -1.35 -7.13
CA ALA A 73 -7.44 -0.19 -6.93
C ALA A 73 -7.91 -0.06 -5.47
N THR A 74 -8.22 -1.20 -4.85
CA THR A 74 -8.56 -1.27 -3.42
C THR A 74 -7.36 -0.86 -2.56
N ALA A 75 -6.19 -1.44 -2.79
CA ALA A 75 -4.99 -1.18 -2.01
C ALA A 75 -4.52 0.28 -2.11
N VAL A 76 -4.60 0.90 -3.29
CA VAL A 76 -4.35 2.34 -3.48
C VAL A 76 -5.35 3.19 -2.69
N THR A 77 -6.63 2.83 -2.70
CA THR A 77 -7.67 3.55 -1.95
C THR A 77 -7.43 3.48 -0.44
N GLU A 78 -7.10 2.31 0.09
CA GLU A 78 -6.76 2.16 1.51
C GLU A 78 -5.45 2.86 1.86
N SER A 79 -4.46 2.85 0.97
CA SER A 79 -3.18 3.54 1.17
C SER A 79 -3.36 5.05 1.38
N LEU A 80 -4.28 5.69 0.65
CA LEU A 80 -4.58 7.11 0.85
C LEU A 80 -5.07 7.41 2.27
N LYS A 81 -5.81 6.50 2.91
CA LYS A 81 -6.27 6.67 4.30
C LYS A 81 -5.13 6.59 5.31
N THR A 82 -4.07 5.82 4.99
CA THR A 82 -2.89 5.72 5.87
C THR A 82 -2.13 7.05 5.95
N GLU A 83 -2.16 7.88 4.91
CA GLU A 83 -1.54 9.21 4.94
C GLU A 83 -2.24 10.15 5.93
N ASP A 84 -3.57 10.06 6.05
CA ASP A 84 -4.35 10.88 6.98
C ASP A 84 -4.00 10.61 8.45
N LEU A 85 -3.42 9.44 8.76
CA LEU A 85 -2.97 9.10 10.10
C LEU A 85 -1.85 10.03 10.61
N LEU A 86 -1.05 10.62 9.71
CA LEU A 86 -0.02 11.62 10.06
C LEU A 86 -0.62 12.91 10.64
N LEU A 87 -1.91 13.16 10.41
CA LEU A 87 -2.64 14.33 10.93
C LEU A 87 -3.21 14.12 12.33
N LEU A 88 -3.18 12.88 12.86
CA LEU A 88 -3.69 12.59 14.19
C LEU A 88 -2.77 13.17 15.28
N GLU A 89 -3.39 13.70 16.33
CA GLU A 89 -2.68 14.19 17.52
C GLU A 89 -2.99 13.33 18.76
N SER A 90 -1.97 12.96 19.52
CA SER A 90 -2.11 12.26 20.80
C SER A 90 -1.90 13.22 21.99
N LYS A 91 -2.55 12.91 23.12
CA LYS A 91 -2.24 13.52 24.42
C LYS A 91 -0.86 13.10 24.92
N ASN A 92 -0.35 11.94 24.50
CA ASN A 92 0.99 11.48 24.80
C ASN A 92 1.95 11.88 23.66
N ALA A 93 2.76 12.91 23.91
CA ALA A 93 3.69 13.43 22.91
C ALA A 93 4.80 12.42 22.54
N ALA A 94 5.26 11.59 23.48
CA ALA A 94 6.29 10.58 23.20
C ALA A 94 5.75 9.49 22.27
N GLN A 95 4.56 8.96 22.57
CA GLN A 95 3.84 8.04 21.68
C GLN A 95 3.65 8.64 20.29
N GLN A 96 3.16 9.89 20.21
CA GLN A 96 2.93 10.53 18.92
C GLN A 96 4.21 10.62 18.10
N THR A 97 5.33 11.03 18.69
CA THR A 97 6.61 11.14 17.98
C THR A 97 7.07 9.79 17.45
N GLU A 98 7.14 8.77 18.30
CA GLU A 98 7.59 7.43 17.89
C GLU A 98 6.71 6.82 16.81
N VAL A 99 5.39 6.93 16.97
CA VAL A 99 4.42 6.42 16.01
C VAL A 99 4.48 7.17 14.69
N GLN A 100 4.59 8.50 14.69
CA GLN A 100 4.68 9.29 13.45
C GLN A 100 5.97 9.04 12.68
N GLU A 101 7.09 8.81 13.38
CA GLU A 101 8.37 8.45 12.76
C GLU A 101 8.26 7.10 12.01
N GLU A 102 7.75 6.05 12.67
CA GLU A 102 7.60 4.74 12.02
C GLU A 102 6.48 4.73 10.98
N LEU A 103 5.37 5.44 11.21
CA LEU A 103 4.28 5.57 10.24
C LEU A 103 4.76 6.20 8.92
N ALA A 104 5.73 7.13 8.97
CA ALA A 104 6.33 7.67 7.75
C ALA A 104 7.15 6.61 6.98
N VAL A 105 7.84 5.70 7.69
CA VAL A 105 8.55 4.57 7.09
C VAL A 105 7.55 3.61 6.45
N TYR A 106 6.47 3.26 7.17
CA TYR A 106 5.38 2.42 6.68
C TYR A 106 4.78 2.96 5.39
N ILE A 107 4.41 4.25 5.36
CA ILE A 107 3.83 4.90 4.18
C ILE A 107 4.82 4.88 3.01
N SER A 108 6.11 5.08 3.27
CA SER A 108 7.14 5.00 2.23
C SER A 108 7.24 3.60 1.64
N ALA A 109 7.33 2.56 2.48
CA ALA A 109 7.41 1.17 2.04
C ALA A 109 6.16 0.75 1.26
N LEU A 110 4.98 1.12 1.76
CA LEU A 110 3.69 0.91 1.10
C LEU A 110 3.65 1.53 -0.30
N LYS A 111 4.08 2.78 -0.44
CA LYS A 111 4.12 3.48 -1.74
C LYS A 111 5.05 2.79 -2.73
N THR A 112 6.26 2.43 -2.29
CA THR A 112 7.24 1.76 -3.15
C THR A 112 6.72 0.39 -3.60
N TYR A 113 6.10 -0.38 -2.70
CA TYR A 113 5.45 -1.64 -3.06
C TYR A 113 4.34 -1.43 -4.10
N LEU A 114 3.40 -0.51 -3.86
CA LEU A 114 2.27 -0.27 -4.76
C LEU A 114 2.68 0.28 -6.13
N GLU A 115 3.69 1.14 -6.18
CA GLU A 115 4.27 1.62 -7.44
C GLU A 115 4.80 0.45 -8.27
N LYS A 116 5.59 -0.43 -7.64
CA LYS A 116 6.14 -1.60 -8.34
C LYS A 116 5.08 -2.63 -8.73
N TYR A 117 4.09 -2.87 -7.87
CA TYR A 117 2.96 -3.74 -8.18
C TYR A 117 2.12 -3.18 -9.35
N THR A 118 1.95 -1.85 -9.41
CA THR A 118 1.28 -1.19 -10.55
C THR A 118 2.00 -1.44 -11.86
N GLU A 119 3.33 -1.29 -11.88
CA GLU A 119 4.15 -1.60 -13.07
C GLU A 119 3.98 -3.06 -13.51
N MET A 120 3.95 -3.99 -12.57
CA MET A 120 3.74 -5.42 -12.84
C MET A 120 2.34 -5.69 -13.44
N VAL A 121 1.29 -5.09 -12.89
CA VAL A 121 -0.08 -5.21 -13.43
C VAL A 121 -0.15 -4.65 -14.86
N GLU A 122 0.51 -3.53 -15.14
CA GLU A 122 0.59 -2.97 -16.50
C GLU A 122 1.33 -3.90 -17.45
N TYR A 123 2.44 -4.48 -17.02
CA TYR A 123 3.22 -5.45 -17.79
C TYR A 123 2.40 -6.68 -18.19
N TYR A 124 1.62 -7.25 -17.26
CA TYR A 124 0.75 -8.39 -17.57
C TYR A 124 -0.48 -8.01 -18.41
N SER A 125 -1.10 -6.85 -18.15
CA SER A 125 -2.33 -6.44 -18.86
C SER A 125 -2.11 -6.02 -20.31
N THR A 126 -0.89 -5.63 -20.68
CA THR A 126 -0.54 -5.17 -22.04
C THR A 126 0.01 -6.28 -22.94
N THR A 127 0.00 -7.54 -22.50
CA THR A 127 0.68 -8.67 -23.16
C THR A 127 2.20 -8.51 -23.31
N SER A 128 2.81 -7.53 -22.62
CA SER A 128 4.24 -7.26 -22.70
C SER A 128 5.08 -8.47 -22.30
N TYR A 129 4.56 -9.32 -21.41
CA TYR A 129 5.18 -10.59 -21.02
C TYR A 129 5.45 -11.56 -22.17
N LYS A 130 4.71 -11.47 -23.28
CA LYS A 130 4.94 -12.32 -24.46
C LYS A 130 6.17 -11.92 -25.25
N THR A 131 6.65 -10.69 -25.10
CA THR A 131 7.80 -10.17 -25.85
C THR A 131 9.02 -9.88 -24.97
N SER A 132 8.84 -9.88 -23.65
CA SER A 132 9.89 -9.64 -22.65
C SER A 132 9.72 -10.57 -21.43
N PRO A 133 9.72 -11.91 -21.61
CA PRO A 133 9.46 -12.86 -20.52
C PRO A 133 10.49 -12.81 -19.39
N ASP A 134 11.71 -12.33 -19.66
CA ASP A 134 12.77 -12.19 -18.64
C ASP A 134 12.37 -11.23 -17.50
N LEU A 135 11.47 -10.28 -17.76
CA LEU A 135 11.00 -9.32 -16.74
C LEU A 135 10.07 -9.96 -15.70
N VAL A 136 9.51 -11.15 -15.95
CA VAL A 136 8.69 -11.89 -14.96
C VAL A 136 9.50 -12.13 -13.69
N GLY A 137 10.70 -12.71 -13.83
CA GLY A 137 11.59 -13.00 -12.71
C GLY A 137 12.05 -11.74 -11.98
N ASP A 138 12.25 -10.63 -12.70
CA ASP A 138 12.62 -9.35 -12.10
C ASP A 138 11.50 -8.79 -11.21
N TYR A 139 10.23 -8.86 -11.64
CA TYR A 139 9.10 -8.42 -10.84
C TYR A 139 8.89 -9.31 -9.61
N ASP A 140 8.92 -10.63 -9.79
CA ASP A 140 8.75 -11.59 -8.70
C ASP A 140 9.83 -11.39 -7.63
N SER A 141 11.09 -11.24 -8.05
CA SER A 141 12.19 -11.00 -7.14
C SER A 141 12.06 -9.65 -6.43
N THR A 142 11.71 -8.58 -7.16
CA THR A 142 11.60 -7.24 -6.56
C THR A 142 10.41 -7.11 -5.61
N LEU A 143 9.33 -7.86 -5.80
CA LEU A 143 8.13 -7.75 -4.97
C LEU A 143 8.12 -8.76 -3.82
N TYR A 144 8.49 -10.03 -4.08
CA TYR A 144 8.11 -11.15 -3.22
C TYR A 144 9.28 -12.03 -2.73
N ASP A 145 10.49 -11.92 -3.30
CA ASP A 145 11.64 -12.62 -2.72
C ASP A 145 11.97 -12.06 -1.32
N SER A 146 12.63 -12.88 -0.49
CA SER A 146 12.93 -12.48 0.88
C SER A 146 13.81 -11.21 0.94
N GLY A 147 13.39 -10.25 1.76
CA GLY A 147 14.05 -8.94 1.94
C GLY A 147 13.62 -7.87 0.93
N ASN A 148 12.66 -8.16 0.06
CA ASN A 148 12.18 -7.21 -0.94
C ASN A 148 10.96 -6.41 -0.48
N LEU A 149 10.24 -5.78 -1.40
CA LEU A 149 9.30 -4.70 -1.07
C LEU A 149 8.14 -5.17 -0.17
N PHE A 150 7.61 -6.38 -0.38
CA PHE A 150 6.56 -6.91 0.49
C PHE A 150 7.08 -7.21 1.90
N ASP A 151 8.26 -7.82 2.03
CA ASP A 151 8.89 -8.09 3.32
C ASP A 151 9.20 -6.79 4.09
N GLN A 152 9.70 -5.76 3.40
CA GLN A 152 9.97 -4.44 4.00
C GLN A 152 8.69 -3.77 4.49
N PHE A 153 7.59 -3.89 3.73
CA PHE A 153 6.27 -3.46 4.17
C PHE A 153 5.82 -4.20 5.44
N LEU A 154 5.94 -5.53 5.48
CA LEU A 154 5.59 -6.33 6.65
C LEU A 154 6.46 -6.00 7.87
N GLU A 155 7.75 -5.75 7.68
CA GLU A 155 8.68 -5.37 8.75
C GLU A 155 8.27 -4.04 9.39
N SER A 156 7.94 -3.03 8.58
CA SER A 156 7.46 -1.75 9.10
C SER A 156 6.09 -1.87 9.77
N ASN A 157 5.17 -2.66 9.23
CA ASN A 157 3.88 -2.94 9.88
C ASN A 157 4.07 -3.57 11.27
N ASN A 158 4.96 -4.56 11.38
CA ASN A 158 5.26 -5.23 12.64
C ASN A 158 5.95 -4.29 13.64
N THR A 159 6.87 -3.45 13.17
CA THR A 159 7.54 -2.43 13.99
C THR A 159 6.53 -1.44 14.55
N LEU A 160 5.62 -0.95 13.71
CA LEU A 160 4.55 -0.06 14.12
C LEU A 160 3.61 -0.70 15.15
N ALA A 161 3.26 -1.99 14.97
CA ALA A 161 2.45 -2.73 15.94
C ALA A 161 3.15 -2.87 17.31
N GLU A 162 4.46 -3.14 17.34
CA GLU A 162 5.22 -3.21 18.60
C GLU A 162 5.37 -1.83 19.27
N ILE A 163 5.54 -0.75 18.49
CA ILE A 163 5.53 0.63 19.04
C ILE A 163 4.17 0.90 19.69
N LEU A 164 3.06 0.69 18.97
CA LEU A 164 1.71 0.94 19.48
C LEU A 164 1.46 0.17 20.79
N LYS A 165 1.87 -1.10 20.84
CA LYS A 165 1.75 -1.98 22.02
C LYS A 165 2.60 -1.53 23.21
N SER A 166 3.74 -0.87 23.00
CA SER A 166 4.58 -0.35 24.08
C SER A 166 3.93 0.83 24.85
N HIS A 167 2.87 1.42 24.29
CA HIS A 167 2.13 2.54 24.86
C HIS A 167 0.76 2.13 25.45
N ILE A 168 0.47 0.84 25.62
CA ILE A 168 -0.80 0.31 26.19
C ILE A 168 -0.63 -0.06 27.67
#